data_AF-A0A661N104-F1
#
_entry.id   AF-A0A661N104-F1
#
_cell.length_a   1.000
_cell.length_b   1.000
_cell.length_c   1.000
_cell.angle_alpha   90.00
_cell.angle_beta   90.00
_cell.angle_gamma   90.00
#
_symmetry.space_group_name_H-M   'P 1'
#
loop_
_entity.id
_entity.type
_entity.pdbx_description
1 polymer ?
#
loop_
_entity_poly.entity_id
_entity_poly.type
_entity_poly.pdbx_seq_one_letter_code
_entity_poly.pdbx_strand_id
1 'polypeptide(L)'
;MYKLSIFVFLALFSSSCTTLVVDVDPLVDYGDQPAYVPEGEPEMEFGYYLEQLYLPLRDGDGCPIIFGFQGGTWTMPAVRVQGIASLAELDCSLITAVGEVLGDVVSEERFYLAPDGWVEI
;
A
#
# COMPACT_ATOMS: atom_id res chain seq x y z
N MET A 1 -43.19 -2.59 -48.45
CA MET A 1 -41.83 -2.27 -48.92
C MET A 1 -41.38 -1.08 -48.07
N TYR A 2 -40.59 -1.22 -47.02
CA TYR A 2 -39.19 -1.66 -46.97
C TYR A 2 -38.93 -2.67 -45.84
N LYS A 3 -38.04 -3.64 -46.08
CA LYS A 3 -37.61 -4.67 -45.11
C LYS A 3 -36.51 -4.09 -44.21
N LEU A 4 -36.77 -4.00 -42.91
CA LEU A 4 -35.78 -3.68 -41.88
C LEU A 4 -34.97 -4.97 -41.59
N SER A 5 -33.79 -5.08 -42.19
CA SER A 5 -32.89 -6.23 -41.99
C SER A 5 -32.01 -5.95 -40.76
N ILE A 6 -32.43 -6.44 -39.60
CA ILE A 6 -31.59 -6.50 -38.39
C ILE A 6 -30.76 -7.78 -38.51
N PHE A 7 -29.54 -7.65 -39.01
CA PHE A 7 -28.51 -8.69 -38.85
C PHE A 7 -27.79 -8.44 -37.51
N VAL A 8 -28.31 -9.05 -36.45
CA VAL A 8 -27.52 -9.32 -35.25
C VAL A 8 -26.78 -10.63 -35.53
N PHE A 9 -25.53 -10.54 -35.96
CA PHE A 9 -24.61 -11.67 -36.01
C PHE A 9 -23.32 -11.29 -35.29
N LEU A 10 -23.31 -11.64 -34.01
CA LEU A 10 -22.23 -12.27 -33.28
C LEU A 10 -20.85 -12.27 -33.97
N ALA A 11 -19.93 -11.47 -33.45
CA ALA A 11 -18.50 -11.72 -33.54
C ALA A 11 -17.82 -11.24 -32.25
N LEU A 12 -18.12 -11.95 -31.16
CA LEU A 12 -17.26 -12.03 -29.97
C LEU A 12 -15.96 -12.69 -30.41
N PHE A 13 -15.02 -11.91 -30.95
CA PHE A 13 -13.62 -12.32 -30.98
C PHE A 13 -13.04 -12.00 -29.61
N SER A 14 -13.04 -13.03 -28.77
CA SER A 14 -12.20 -13.19 -27.60
C SER A 14 -10.73 -13.07 -28.00
N SER A 15 -10.23 -11.84 -28.09
CA SER A 15 -8.81 -11.57 -27.91
C SER A 15 -8.54 -11.62 -26.41
N SER A 16 -8.30 -12.82 -25.91
CA SER A 16 -7.53 -13.03 -24.67
C SER A 16 -6.14 -12.45 -24.89
N CYS A 17 -6.00 -11.13 -24.77
CA CYS A 17 -4.73 -10.55 -24.39
C CYS A 17 -4.55 -10.92 -22.91
N THR A 18 -3.94 -12.08 -22.66
CA THR A 18 -3.04 -12.25 -21.51
C THR A 18 -1.89 -11.28 -21.70
N THR A 19 -2.16 -9.99 -21.53
CA THR A 19 -1.11 -9.04 -21.22
C THR A 19 -0.72 -9.43 -19.80
N LEU A 20 0.43 -10.09 -19.69
CA LEU A 20 1.16 -10.16 -18.43
C LEU A 20 1.39 -8.70 -18.04
N VAL A 21 0.50 -8.12 -17.23
CA VAL A 21 0.73 -6.81 -16.62
C VAL A 21 1.79 -7.10 -15.57
N VAL A 22 3.05 -7.07 -16.01
CA VAL A 22 4.17 -6.89 -15.10
C VAL A 22 4.05 -5.42 -14.73
N ASP A 23 3.36 -5.15 -13.62
CA ASP A 23 3.40 -3.85 -12.97
C ASP A 23 4.83 -3.72 -12.47
N VAL A 24 5.69 -3.15 -13.32
CA VAL A 24 7.01 -2.73 -12.89
C VAL A 24 6.77 -1.37 -12.29
N ASP A 25 6.74 -1.31 -10.96
CA ASP A 25 6.70 -0.03 -10.25
C ASP A 25 7.78 0.88 -10.87
N PRO A 26 7.39 2.05 -11.40
CA PRO A 26 8.36 2.93 -12.02
C PRO A 26 9.41 3.29 -10.98
N LEU A 27 10.68 3.24 -11.37
CA LEU A 27 11.77 3.78 -10.57
C LEU A 27 11.46 5.26 -10.30
N VAL A 28 10.98 5.54 -9.08
CA VAL A 28 10.77 6.90 -8.63
C VAL A 28 12.15 7.47 -8.31
N ASP A 29 12.57 8.46 -9.09
CA ASP A 29 13.74 9.27 -8.77
C ASP A 29 13.37 10.21 -7.61
N TYR A 30 13.73 9.82 -6.40
CA TYR A 30 13.42 10.56 -5.18
C TYR A 30 14.22 11.85 -5.02
N GLY A 31 15.21 12.09 -5.89
CA GLY A 31 16.17 13.19 -5.77
C GLY A 31 17.03 13.10 -4.49
N ASP A 32 18.15 13.82 -4.49
CA ASP A 32 18.91 14.10 -3.26
C ASP A 32 18.10 15.09 -2.41
N GLN A 33 17.04 14.60 -1.75
CA GLN A 33 16.47 15.35 -0.63
C GLN A 33 17.59 15.57 0.41
N PRO A 34 17.66 16.76 1.03
CA PRO A 34 18.68 17.04 2.04
C PRO A 34 18.68 15.90 3.05
N ALA A 35 19.87 15.38 3.37
CA ALA A 35 20.04 14.29 4.33
C ALA A 35 19.24 14.62 5.59
N TYR A 36 18.09 13.97 5.76
CA TYR A 36 17.28 14.13 6.96
C TYR A 36 18.16 13.70 8.13
N VAL A 37 18.45 14.64 9.03
CA VAL A 37 19.17 14.34 10.25
C VAL A 37 18.12 14.07 11.31
N PRO A 38 17.97 12.82 11.77
CA PRO A 38 17.04 12.54 12.85
C PRO A 38 17.41 13.33 14.10
N GLU A 39 16.42 14.00 14.68
CA GLU A 39 16.53 14.69 15.95
C GLU A 39 15.54 14.06 16.95
N GLY A 40 15.97 13.92 18.20
CA GLY A 40 15.16 13.33 19.26
C GLY A 40 15.43 11.84 19.48
N GLU A 41 14.66 11.26 20.39
CA GLU A 41 14.71 9.82 20.68
C GLU A 41 13.94 9.04 19.60
N PRO A 42 14.39 7.82 19.24
CA PRO A 42 13.66 6.95 18.32
C PRO A 42 12.25 6.64 18.81
N GLU A 43 11.26 6.91 17.97
CA GLU A 43 9.86 6.60 18.21
C GLU A 43 9.23 5.99 16.95
N MET A 44 8.28 5.07 17.14
CA MET A 44 7.51 4.44 16.07
C MET A 44 6.04 4.41 16.48
N GLU A 45 5.18 4.75 15.54
CA GLU A 45 3.74 4.69 15.68
C GLU A 45 3.13 3.91 14.50
N PHE A 46 2.20 3.02 14.81
CA PHE A 46 1.41 2.31 13.81
C PHE A 46 0.06 2.98 13.64
N GLY A 47 -0.48 2.95 12.43
CA GLY A 47 -1.75 3.59 12.14
C GLY A 47 -2.39 3.12 10.84
N TYR A 48 -3.36 3.89 10.37
CA TYR A 48 -3.97 3.76 9.05
C TYR A 48 -4.22 5.13 8.44
N TYR A 49 -4.13 5.24 7.12
CA TYR A 49 -4.67 6.39 6.41
C TYR A 49 -6.14 6.16 6.06
N LEU A 50 -7.00 7.06 6.53
CA LEU A 50 -8.39 7.16 6.10
C LEU A 50 -8.61 8.56 5.54
N GLU A 51 -9.02 8.65 4.27
CA GLU A 51 -9.28 9.95 3.61
C GLU A 51 -8.10 10.95 3.75
N GLN A 52 -6.86 10.45 3.60
CA GLN A 52 -5.60 11.22 3.75
C GLN A 52 -5.28 11.69 5.17
N LEU A 53 -6.03 11.25 6.17
CA LEU A 53 -5.73 11.48 7.58
C LEU A 53 -5.11 10.24 8.20
N TYR A 54 -3.98 10.44 8.85
CA TYR A 54 -3.36 9.40 9.65
C TYR A 54 -4.11 9.21 10.97
N LEU A 55 -4.48 7.97 11.26
CA LEU A 55 -5.17 7.56 12.47
C LEU A 55 -4.28 6.55 13.22
N PRO A 56 -3.76 6.90 14.41
CA PRO A 56 -2.91 6.00 15.17
C PRO A 56 -3.70 4.81 15.70
N LEU A 57 -3.07 3.64 15.67
CA LEU A 57 -3.57 2.39 16.22
C LEU A 57 -3.20 2.25 17.69
N ARG A 58 -4.14 1.75 18.47
CA ARG A 58 -3.97 1.42 19.88
C ARG A 58 -4.39 -0.02 20.14
N ASP A 59 -3.95 -0.53 21.27
CA ASP A 59 -4.34 -1.86 21.74
C ASP A 59 -5.87 -1.98 21.81
N GLY A 60 -6.41 -2.97 21.10
CA GLY A 60 -7.84 -3.23 21.01
C GLY A 60 -8.55 -2.54 19.86
N ASP A 61 -7.88 -1.69 19.09
CA ASP A 61 -8.44 -1.12 17.88
C ASP A 61 -8.64 -2.18 16.80
N GLY A 62 -9.63 -1.93 15.93
CA GLY A 62 -9.91 -2.79 14.78
C GLY A 62 -8.90 -2.56 13.66
N CYS A 63 -8.41 -3.64 13.05
CA CYS A 63 -7.68 -3.61 11.80
C CYS A 63 -8.67 -3.57 10.62
N PRO A 64 -8.78 -2.45 9.87
CA PRO A 64 -9.58 -2.43 8.65
C PRO A 64 -9.02 -3.45 7.66
N ILE A 65 -9.93 -4.30 7.19
CA ILE A 65 -9.69 -5.27 6.14
C ILE A 65 -10.47 -4.80 4.93
N ILE A 66 -9.78 -4.52 3.83
CA ILE A 66 -10.39 -4.06 2.60
C ILE A 66 -10.51 -5.27 1.66
N PHE A 67 -11.74 -5.51 1.24
CA PHE A 67 -12.06 -6.49 0.20
C PHE A 67 -12.02 -5.77 -1.14
N GLY A 68 -10.87 -5.85 -1.81
CA GLY A 68 -10.61 -5.12 -3.05
C GLY A 68 -11.02 -5.87 -4.32
N PHE A 69 -11.34 -5.11 -5.38
CA PHE A 69 -11.62 -5.62 -6.73
C PHE A 69 -10.38 -6.20 -7.43
N GLN A 70 -9.17 -5.87 -6.96
CA GLN A 70 -7.89 -6.42 -7.43
C GLN A 70 -7.60 -7.84 -6.92
N GLY A 71 -8.57 -8.47 -6.24
CA GLY A 71 -8.48 -9.85 -5.78
C GLY A 71 -7.88 -9.96 -4.38
N GLY A 72 -8.51 -10.78 -3.54
CA GLY A 72 -8.03 -11.10 -2.20
C GLY A 72 -8.52 -10.17 -1.09
N THR A 73 -7.95 -10.39 0.09
CA THR A 73 -8.25 -9.71 1.35
C THR A 73 -6.96 -9.08 1.83
N TRP A 74 -6.93 -7.76 1.97
CA TRP A 74 -5.72 -7.02 2.34
C TRP A 74 -5.99 -6.01 3.45
N THR A 75 -4.93 -5.64 4.16
CA THR A 75 -4.88 -4.52 5.09
C THR A 75 -3.65 -3.67 4.74
N MET A 76 -3.73 -2.37 4.96
CA MET A 76 -2.66 -1.41 4.66
C MET A 76 -2.33 -0.62 5.92
N PRO A 77 -1.61 -1.21 6.89
CA PRO A 77 -1.11 -0.45 8.02
C PRO A 77 -0.12 0.61 7.54
N ALA A 78 -0.16 1.77 8.17
CA ALA A 78 0.83 2.83 8.01
C ALA A 78 1.80 2.79 9.18
N VAL A 79 3.06 3.14 8.92
CA VAL A 79 4.10 3.27 9.93
C VAL A 79 4.65 4.68 9.86
N ARG A 80 4.67 5.35 11.00
CA ARG A 80 5.37 6.62 11.19
C ARG A 80 6.50 6.44 12.18
N VAL A 81 7.62 7.10 11.90
CA VAL A 81 8.81 7.03 12.74
C VAL A 81 9.37 8.43 12.96
N GLN A 82 10.06 8.62 14.09
CA GLN A 82 10.81 9.82 14.43
C GLN A 82 12.15 9.42 15.07
N GLY A 83 13.15 10.29 14.99
CA GLY A 83 14.45 10.03 15.63
C GLY A 83 15.27 8.91 14.97
N ILE A 84 14.87 8.45 13.78
CA ILE A 84 15.60 7.45 12.98
C ILE A 84 15.92 7.95 11.58
N ALA A 85 16.89 7.33 10.91
CA ALA A 85 17.27 7.69 9.54
C ALA A 85 16.07 7.54 8.57
N SER A 86 16.05 8.34 7.50
CA SER A 86 14.99 8.30 6.49
C SER A 86 14.99 7.05 5.61
N LEU A 87 15.97 6.17 5.78
CA LEU A 87 16.01 4.84 5.17
C LEU A 87 15.92 3.82 6.30
N ALA A 88 14.94 2.93 6.25
CA ALA A 88 14.85 1.82 7.20
C ALA A 88 14.46 0.51 6.51
N GLU A 89 14.97 -0.58 7.06
CA GLU A 89 14.46 -1.92 6.77
C GLU A 89 13.24 -2.16 7.67
N LEU A 90 12.14 -2.58 7.06
CA LEU A 90 10.91 -2.96 7.71
C LEU A 90 10.74 -4.47 7.62
N ASP A 91 10.59 -5.12 8.77
CA ASP A 91 10.19 -6.53 8.89
C ASP A 91 8.79 -6.57 9.50
N CYS A 92 7.80 -6.85 8.66
CA CYS A 92 6.38 -6.80 9.00
C CYS A 92 5.77 -8.19 8.87
N SER A 93 5.06 -8.64 9.90
CA SER A 93 4.33 -9.92 9.91
C SER A 93 2.88 -9.71 10.34
N LEU A 94 1.94 -10.30 9.59
CA LEU A 94 0.53 -10.39 9.98
C LEU A 94 0.31 -11.70 10.74
N ILE A 95 -0.08 -11.60 12.01
CA ILE A 95 -0.24 -12.75 12.90
C ILE A 95 -1.67 -12.77 13.46
N THR A 96 -2.30 -13.94 13.44
CA THR A 96 -3.61 -14.14 14.08
C THR A 96 -3.51 -14.10 15.61
N ALA A 97 -4.65 -13.94 16.28
CA ALA A 97 -4.73 -14.01 17.74
C ALA A 97 -4.28 -15.35 18.35
N VAL A 98 -4.21 -16.42 17.54
CA VAL A 98 -3.72 -17.75 17.97
C VAL A 98 -2.25 -18.00 17.62
N GLY A 99 -1.56 -17.00 17.06
CA GLY A 99 -0.13 -17.06 16.74
C GLY A 99 0.22 -17.60 15.36
N GLU A 100 -0.76 -17.83 14.48
CA GLU A 100 -0.51 -18.21 13.08
C GLU A 100 -0.08 -17.01 12.25
N VAL A 101 1.04 -17.12 11.53
CA VAL A 101 1.51 -16.10 10.57
C VAL A 101 0.73 -16.25 9.27
N LEU A 102 0.02 -15.21 8.87
CA LEU A 102 -0.78 -15.14 7.64
C LEU A 102 0.02 -14.58 6.45
N GLY A 103 1.08 -13.83 6.73
CA GLY A 103 1.97 -13.26 5.73
C GLY A 103 3.08 -12.44 6.37
N ASP A 104 4.18 -12.30 5.64
CA ASP A 104 5.37 -11.55 6.01
C ASP A 104 5.87 -10.74 4.82
N VAL A 105 6.52 -9.61 5.12
CA VAL A 105 7.22 -8.81 4.14
C VAL A 105 8.45 -8.18 4.80
N VAL A 106 9.58 -8.26 4.09
CA VAL A 106 10.77 -7.48 4.39
C VAL A 106 10.95 -6.49 3.25
N SER A 107 10.99 -5.20 3.57
CA SER A 107 11.22 -4.14 2.58
C SER A 107 12.18 -3.09 3.09
N GLU A 108 12.93 -2.48 2.17
CA GLU A 108 13.73 -1.29 2.46
C GLU A 108 12.93 -0.08 2.00
N GLU A 109 12.49 0.74 2.95
CA GLU A 109 11.62 1.88 2.68
C GLU A 109 12.34 3.20 2.94
N ARG A 110 12.01 4.18 2.10
CA ARG A 110 12.39 5.57 2.29
C ARG A 110 11.20 6.34 2.83
N PHE A 111 11.35 6.87 4.04
CA PHE A 111 10.32 7.66 4.71
C PHE A 111 10.35 9.11 4.24
N TYR A 112 9.16 9.72 4.16
CA TYR A 112 8.97 11.12 3.78
C TYR A 112 8.63 11.98 4.99
N LEU A 113 9.22 13.17 5.05
CA LEU A 113 8.90 14.13 6.11
C LEU A 113 7.45 14.62 5.99
N ALA A 114 6.66 14.28 6.99
CA ALA A 114 5.30 14.77 7.18
C ALA A 114 5.33 16.20 7.77
N PRO A 115 4.27 16.99 7.58
CA PRO A 115 4.21 18.38 8.07
C PRO A 115 4.28 18.52 9.60
N ASP A 116 4.02 17.44 10.34
CA ASP A 116 3.99 17.38 11.80
C ASP A 116 5.32 16.93 12.44
N GLY A 117 6.37 16.73 11.62
CA GLY A 117 7.71 16.37 12.08
C GLY A 117 8.00 14.87 12.13
N TRP A 118 6.99 14.04 11.84
CA TRP A 118 7.16 12.61 11.61
C TRP A 118 7.75 12.32 10.23
N VAL A 119 8.33 11.14 10.05
CA VAL A 119 8.59 10.60 8.71
C VAL A 119 7.72 9.35 8.48
N GLU A 120 7.11 9.22 7.29
CA GLU A 120 6.02 8.26 7.00
C GLU A 120 6.21 7.48 5.70
N ILE A 121 5.60 6.28 5.61
CA ILE A 121 5.41 5.48 4.37
C ILE A 121 3.94 5.39 4.00
#